data_AF-A0A9E2QWS5-F1
#
_entry.id   AF-A0A9E2QWS5-F1
#
_cell.length_a   1.000
_cell.length_b   1.000
_cell.length_c   1.000
_cell.angle_alpha   90.00
_cell.angle_beta   90.00
_cell.angle_gamma   90.00
#
_symmetry.space_group_name_H-M   'P 1'
#
loop_
_entity.id
_entity.type
_entity.pdbx_description
1 polymer ?
#
loop_
_entity_poly.entity_id
_entity_poly.type
_entity_poly.pdbx_seq_one_letter_code
_entity_poly.pdbx_strand_id
1 'polypeptide(L)'
;DCGLRGRIRHLEALGGETLVHVDIADQTRPVVARVEPQRARGLTIGESIDLCASACFVLVFDLAGRRVRPSTTAPRAQAGFAHA
;
A
#
# COMPACT_ATOMS: atom_id res chain seq x y z
N ASP A 1 8.54 0.15 7.09
CA ASP A 1 8.60 -0.92 6.07
C ASP A 1 7.88 -0.49 4.80
N CYS A 2 8.66 -0.30 3.75
CA CYS A 2 8.22 -0.03 2.38
C CYS A 2 8.57 -1.26 1.55
N GLY A 3 7.65 -1.80 0.75
CA GLY A 3 7.90 -3.12 0.17
C GLY A 3 7.07 -3.56 -1.01
N LEU A 4 6.03 -2.82 -1.40
CA LEU A 4 5.22 -3.17 -2.57
C LEU A 4 5.49 -2.16 -3.69
N ARG A 5 6.40 -2.52 -4.59
CA ARG A 5 6.70 -1.71 -5.78
C ARG A 5 5.76 -2.05 -6.92
N GLY A 6 5.23 -1.03 -7.59
CA GLY A 6 4.34 -1.21 -8.72
C GLY A 6 4.26 -0.01 -9.63
N ARG A 7 3.32 -0.06 -10.58
CA ARG A 7 3.01 1.04 -11.48
C ARG A 7 1.58 1.52 -11.32
N ILE A 8 1.39 2.83 -11.30
CA ILE A 8 0.06 3.43 -11.25
C ILE A 8 -0.68 3.10 -12.54
N ARG A 9 -1.84 2.47 -12.45
CA ARG A 9 -2.70 2.17 -13.62
C ARG A 9 -3.90 3.11 -13.72
N HIS A 10 -4.35 3.65 -12.59
CA HIS A 10 -5.56 4.46 -12.50
C HIS A 10 -5.53 5.36 -11.27
N LEU A 11 -6.11 6.55 -11.42
CA LEU A 11 -6.27 7.56 -10.39
C LEU A 11 -7.74 7.97 -10.37
N GLU A 12 -8.39 7.85 -9.22
CA GLU A 12 -9.79 8.23 -9.04
C GLU A 12 -9.89 9.35 -7.99
N ALA A 13 -10.29 10.54 -8.42
CA ALA A 13 -10.43 11.70 -7.53
C ALA A 13 -11.83 11.73 -6.89
N LEU A 14 -11.90 11.54 -5.58
CA LEU A 14 -13.14 11.49 -4.79
C LEU A 14 -13.41 12.79 -4.01
N GLY A 15 -12.69 13.87 -4.33
CA GLY A 15 -12.75 15.14 -3.63
C GLY A 15 -11.93 15.16 -2.34
N GLY A 16 -12.31 14.36 -1.34
CA GLY A 16 -11.61 14.27 -0.06
C GLY A 16 -10.32 13.43 -0.09
N GLU A 17 -10.19 12.58 -1.10
CA GLU A 17 -9.06 11.70 -1.32
C GLU A 17 -8.92 11.33 -2.80
N THR A 18 -7.82 10.70 -3.13
CA THR A 18 -7.60 10.05 -4.42
C THR A 18 -7.32 8.57 -4.19
N LEU A 19 -8.06 7.69 -4.87
CA LEU A 19 -7.73 6.28 -4.93
C LEU A 19 -6.68 6.07 -6.01
N VAL A 20 -5.53 5.53 -5.62
CA VAL A 20 -4.43 5.20 -6.51
C VAL A 20 -4.42 3.70 -6.70
N HIS A 21 -4.67 3.25 -7.92
CA HIS A 21 -4.64 1.85 -8.28
C HIS A 21 -3.25 1.53 -8.83
N VAL A 22 -2.61 0.53 -8.25
CA VAL A 22 -1.22 0.16 -8.54
C VAL A 22 -1.18 -1.31 -8.94
N ASP A 23 -0.67 -1.58 -10.14
CA ASP A 23 -0.34 -2.93 -10.55
C ASP A 23 0.99 -3.35 -9.89
N ILE A 24 0.95 -4.46 -9.16
CA ILE A 24 2.11 -5.11 -8.53
C ILE A 24 2.41 -6.39 -9.31
N ALA A 25 3.68 -6.73 -9.49
CA ALA A 25 4.08 -7.98 -10.13
C ALA A 25 3.44 -9.19 -9.42
N ASP A 26 3.07 -10.20 -10.21
CA ASP A 26 2.46 -11.46 -9.75
C ASP A 26 1.11 -11.32 -9.02
N GLN A 27 0.47 -10.14 -9.10
CA GLN A 27 -0.89 -9.92 -8.62
C GLN A 27 -1.87 -9.78 -9.78
N THR A 28 -3.03 -10.43 -9.66
CA THR A 28 -4.09 -10.36 -10.67
C THR A 28 -5.02 -9.16 -10.47
N ARG A 29 -5.02 -8.58 -9.26
CA ARG A 29 -5.82 -7.41 -8.89
C ARG A 29 -4.91 -6.28 -8.45
N PRO A 30 -5.24 -5.02 -8.79
CA PRO A 30 -4.45 -3.89 -8.35
C PRO A 30 -4.56 -3.70 -6.84
N VAL A 31 -3.47 -3.23 -6.26
CA VAL A 31 -3.48 -2.69 -4.90
C VAL A 31 -4.07 -1.28 -4.98
N VAL A 32 -5.00 -0.96 -4.08
CA VAL A 32 -5.62 0.36 -4.01
C VAL A 32 -5.12 1.09 -2.77
N ALA A 33 -4.51 2.25 -2.95
CA ALA A 33 -4.08 3.13 -1.87
C ALA A 33 -4.95 4.38 -1.82
N ARG A 34 -5.35 4.76 -0.61
CA ARG A 34 -6.02 6.04 -0.34
C ARG A 34 -4.95 7.10 -0.10
N VAL A 35 -4.96 8.16 -0.91
CA VAL A 35 -3.95 9.22 -0.85
C VAL A 35 -4.64 10.56 -0.69
N GLU A 36 -4.08 11.40 0.18
CA GLU A 36 -4.54 12.78 0.36
C GLU A 36 -4.41 13.56 -0.97
N PRO A 37 -5.40 14.39 -1.37
CA PRO A 37 -5.40 15.02 -2.70
C PRO A 37 -4.13 15.82 -3.00
N GLN A 38 -3.54 16.48 -1.99
CA GLN A 38 -2.32 17.28 -2.11
C GLN A 38 -1.12 16.41 -2.51
N ARG A 39 -1.02 15.19 -1.98
CA ARG A 39 0.04 14.23 -2.32
C ARG A 39 -0.21 13.59 -3.68
N ALA A 40 -1.48 13.39 -4.05
CA ALA A 40 -1.84 12.77 -5.33
C ALA A 40 -1.59 13.68 -6.55
N ARG A 41 -1.50 15.01 -6.38
CA ARG A 41 -1.31 15.98 -7.47
C ARG A 41 -0.06 15.75 -8.34
N GLY A 42 0.98 15.12 -7.80
CA GLY A 42 2.21 14.83 -8.54
C GLY A 42 2.24 13.45 -9.19
N LEU A 43 1.24 12.59 -8.92
CA LEU A 43 1.24 11.21 -9.38
C LEU A 43 0.73 11.10 -10.81
N THR A 44 1.40 10.27 -11.60
CA THR A 44 1.06 10.06 -13.01
C THR A 44 0.78 8.59 -13.31
N ILE A 45 -0.20 8.31 -14.18
CA ILE A 45 -0.43 6.94 -14.67
C ILE A 45 0.82 6.45 -15.43
N GLY A 46 1.24 5.21 -15.15
CA GLY A 46 2.46 4.59 -15.66
C GLY A 46 3.69 4.79 -14.76
N GLU A 47 3.64 5.73 -13.82
CA GLU A 47 4.73 6.00 -12.87
C GLU A 47 4.95 4.81 -11.93
N SER A 48 6.22 4.50 -11.68
CA SER A 48 6.63 3.51 -10.69
C SER A 48 6.66 4.11 -9.29
N ILE A 49 5.95 3.48 -8.35
CA ILE A 49 5.89 3.93 -6.95
C ILE A 49 6.14 2.78 -5.98
N ASP A 50 6.56 3.14 -4.77
CA ASP A 50 6.67 2.22 -3.64
C ASP A 50 5.52 2.46 -2.66
N LEU A 51 4.76 1.40 -2.38
CA LEU A 51 3.75 1.40 -1.33
C LEU A 51 4.35 0.85 -0.03
N CYS A 52 4.10 1.57 1.06
CA CYS A 52 4.51 1.20 2.40
C CYS A 52 3.26 0.90 3.24
N ALA A 53 3.25 -0.28 3.87
CA ALA A 53 2.22 -0.65 4.84
C ALA A 53 2.92 -1.04 6.14
N SER A 54 2.45 -0.48 7.27
CA SER A 54 2.94 -0.94 8.56
C SER A 54 2.43 -2.35 8.84
N ALA A 55 3.33 -3.25 9.22
CA ALA A 55 3.00 -4.63 9.56
C ALA A 55 1.91 -4.72 10.66
N CYS A 56 1.80 -3.71 11.53
CA CYS A 56 0.76 -3.63 12.56
C CYS A 56 -0.68 -3.54 11.99
N PHE A 57 -0.85 -3.13 10.73
CA PHE A 57 -2.15 -3.02 10.05
C PHE A 57 -2.37 -4.13 9.01
N VAL A 58 -1.42 -5.07 8.86
CA VAL A 58 -1.56 -6.19 7.93
C VAL A 58 -2.43 -7.28 8.55
N LEU A 59 -3.39 -7.78 7.77
CA LEU A 59 -4.22 -8.92 8.13
C LEU A 59 -3.74 -10.15 7.36
N VAL A 60 -3.47 -11.24 8.09
CA VAL A 60 -3.04 -12.52 7.50
C VAL A 60 -4.18 -13.53 7.66
N PHE A 61 -4.42 -14.31 6.61
CA PHE A 61 -5.46 -15.33 6.57
C PHE A 61 -4.85 -16.66 6.14
N ASP A 62 -5.33 -17.76 6.72
CA ASP A 62 -4.95 -19.11 6.30
C ASP A 62 -5.71 -19.55 5.04
N LEU A 63 -5.38 -20.73 4.51
CA LEU A 63 -6.02 -21.29 3.32
C LEU A 63 -7.51 -21.57 3.49
N ALA A 64 -7.99 -21.70 4.73
CA ALA A 64 -9.41 -21.85 5.05
C ALA A 64 -10.11 -20.48 5.23
N GLY A 65 -9.40 -19.38 5.00
CA GLY A 65 -9.91 -18.01 5.15
C GLY A 65 -9.97 -17.52 6.60
N ARG A 66 -9.41 -18.25 7.56
CA ARG A 66 -9.41 -17.85 8.97
C ARG A 66 -8.30 -16.83 9.21
N ARG A 67 -8.63 -15.75 9.93
CA ARG A 67 -7.65 -14.74 10.31
C ARG A 67 -6.61 -15.32 11.28
N VAL A 68 -5.35 -15.33 10.87
CA VAL A 68 -4.21 -15.67 11.71
C VAL A 68 -3.86 -14.45 12.56
N ARG A 69 -4.07 -14.54 13.87
CA ARG A 69 -3.63 -13.50 14.80
C ARG A 69 -2.16 -13.76 15.14
N PRO A 70 -1.27 -12.75 15.05
CA PRO A 70 0.10 -12.93 15.51
C PRO A 70 0.05 -13.30 16.99
N SER A 71 0.63 -14.45 17.33
CA SER A 71 0.65 -14.99 18.70
C SER A 71 1.73 -14.34 19.57
N THR A 72 2.50 -13.39 19.06
CA THR A 72 3.61 -12.79 19.79
C THR A 72 3.83 -11.34 19.37
N THR A 73 3.96 -10.48 20.38
CA THR A 73 4.39 -9.08 20.29
C THR A 73 5.78 -9.02 19.64
N ALA A 74 5.85 -8.83 18.33
CA ALA A 74 7.10 -8.44 17.69
C ALA A 74 7.41 -6.98 18.09
N PRO A 75 8.67 -6.64 18.44
CA PRO A 75 9.03 -5.27 18.77
C PRO A 75 8.70 -4.35 17.60
N ARG A 76 8.04 -3.23 17.91
CA ARG A 76 7.57 -2.24 16.95
C ARG A 76 8.79 -1.60 16.27
N ALA A 77 9.07 -1.99 15.03
CA ALA A 77 10.05 -1.29 14.20
C ALA A 77 9.56 0.16 13.99
N GLN A 78 10.36 1.14 14.42
CA GLN A 78 10.05 2.54 14.21
C GLN A 78 10.15 2.86 12.71
N ALA A 79 9.06 3.37 12.14
CA ALA A 79 9.05 3.87 10.77
C ALA A 79 9.82 5.20 10.72
N GLY A 80 10.95 5.21 10.02
CA GLY A 80 11.63 6.43 9.56
C GLY A 80 11.49 6.55 8.05
N PHE A 81 11.39 7.78 7.55
CA PHE A 81 11.43 8.10 6.13
C PHE A 81 12.90 8.30 5.71
N ALA A 82 13.36 7.57 4.69
CA ALA A 82 14.65 7.81 4.06
C ALA A 82 14.43 8.63 2.78
N HIS A 83 15.07 9.79 2.71
CA HIS A 83 15.25 10.56 1.47
C HIS A 83 16.56 10.11 0.83
N ALA A 84 16.54 9.87 -0.48
CA ALA A 84 17.73 10.01 -1.32
C ALA A 84 17.74 11.42 -1.93
#